data_AF-A0A3C2BBB5-F1
#
_entry.id   AF-A0A3C2BBB5-F1
#
_cell.length_a   1.000
_cell.length_b   1.000
_cell.length_c   1.000
_cell.angle_alpha   90.00
_cell.angle_beta   90.00
_cell.angle_gamma   90.00
#
_symmetry.space_group_name_H-M   'P 1'
#
loop_
_entity.id
_entity.type
_entity.pdbx_description
1 polymer ?
#
loop_
_entity_poly.entity_id
_entity_poly.type
_entity_poly.pdbx_seq_one_letter_code
_entity_poly.pdbx_strand_id
1 'polypeptide(L)'
;MKKVMVGMSGGVDSSVSALLLRNMGYDVTGVTLKLFSNEDIIEAEKTNKTCCALSDVEDARSVAYKLGFEHLVFNFKDKFREYVMNQFAECYLEGGTPNPCIECNRHIKFDKMLLRAKELDFDYIATGHYAVVEFDENSGRYLLKRPKDRSKDQTYVLYSLTQEQLSHTLFPLGNLTKTEVREIAEKYGLVNSHKPDSQDICFVPDGDYSSFIKKFKNIDVPEGDFVSTDGKILGKHKGIINYTIGQRKGLGIALGKPAYVVKKNIPENQVVIGDESDLYTSSLDACDVNLIPFDTLEKPIEITAKTRYSQSEQNAVLSYKGDGIYHVGFEKPQRAVTKGQAVVFYDGDIVVGGGTII
;
A
#
# COMPACT_ATOMS: atom_id res chain seq x y z
N MET A 1 -16.75 -5.57 28.50
CA MET A 1 -16.90 -5.12 27.10
C MET A 1 -15.51 -5.02 26.52
N LYS A 2 -15.23 -5.59 25.35
CA LYS A 2 -13.89 -5.49 24.75
C LYS A 2 -13.69 -4.11 24.12
N LYS A 3 -12.51 -3.52 24.27
CA LYS A 3 -12.14 -2.19 23.80
C LYS A 3 -11.50 -2.25 22.42
N VAL A 4 -11.96 -1.41 21.50
CA VAL A 4 -11.46 -1.35 20.11
C VAL A 4 -11.10 0.07 19.73
N MET A 5 -9.85 0.25 19.32
CA MET A 5 -9.35 1.51 18.76
C MET A 5 -9.52 1.50 17.25
N VAL A 6 -10.37 2.38 16.72
CA VAL A 6 -10.69 2.42 15.28
C VAL A 6 -9.92 3.55 14.60
N GLY A 7 -9.07 3.21 13.63
CA GLY A 7 -8.37 4.19 12.80
C GLY A 7 -9.34 4.91 11.86
N MET A 8 -9.57 6.19 12.11
CA MET A 8 -10.50 7.05 11.39
C MET A 8 -9.78 8.09 10.54
N SER A 9 -9.82 7.88 9.22
CA SER A 9 -9.21 8.77 8.21
C SER A 9 -10.14 9.91 7.77
N GLY A 10 -11.32 10.06 8.38
CA GLY A 10 -12.38 10.94 7.88
C GLY A 10 -13.12 10.39 6.65
N GLY A 11 -12.73 9.22 6.14
CA GLY A 11 -13.41 8.53 5.05
C GLY A 11 -14.58 7.65 5.52
N VAL A 12 -15.53 7.41 4.60
CA VAL A 12 -16.76 6.65 4.87
C VAL A 12 -16.50 5.24 5.42
N ASP A 13 -15.46 4.57 4.92
CA ASP A 13 -15.13 3.19 5.30
C ASP A 13 -14.77 3.07 6.78
N SER A 14 -13.93 3.96 7.28
CA SER A 14 -13.55 3.99 8.70
C SER A 14 -14.72 4.35 9.61
N SER A 15 -15.61 5.24 9.16
CA SER A 15 -16.81 5.64 9.89
C SER A 15 -17.81 4.50 10.03
N VAL A 16 -18.07 3.77 8.93
CA VAL A 16 -18.95 2.60 8.96
C VAL A 16 -18.33 1.46 9.77
N SER A 17 -17.00 1.30 9.72
CA SER A 17 -16.31 0.32 10.58
C SER A 17 -16.53 0.59 12.06
N ALA A 18 -16.38 1.84 12.50
CA ALA A 18 -16.63 2.23 13.89
C ALA A 18 -18.10 2.02 14.30
N LEU A 19 -19.05 2.37 13.41
CA LEU A 19 -20.47 2.12 13.60
C LEU A 19 -20.79 0.63 13.79
N LEU A 20 -20.25 -0.23 12.91
CA LEU A 20 -20.50 -1.67 12.96
C LEU A 20 -19.99 -2.28 14.27
N LEU A 21 -18.77 -1.92 14.68
CA LEU A 21 -18.18 -2.40 15.94
C LEU A 21 -18.98 -1.94 17.16
N ARG A 22 -19.42 -0.68 17.18
CA ARG A 22 -20.32 -0.18 18.23
C ARG A 22 -21.61 -1.01 18.29
N ASN A 23 -22.22 -1.28 17.15
CA ASN A 23 -23.46 -2.08 17.08
C ASN A 23 -23.24 -3.55 17.48
N MET A 24 -22.02 -4.07 17.35
CA MET A 24 -21.62 -5.39 17.85
C MET A 24 -21.34 -5.39 19.37
N GLY A 25 -21.46 -4.25 20.04
CA GLY A 25 -21.28 -4.13 21.49
C GLY A 25 -19.81 -3.97 21.94
N TYR A 26 -18.92 -3.51 21.07
CA TYR A 26 -17.56 -3.11 21.47
C TYR A 26 -17.55 -1.71 22.11
N ASP A 27 -16.58 -1.49 23.01
CA ASP A 27 -16.23 -0.17 23.50
C ASP A 27 -15.31 0.51 22.48
N VAL A 28 -15.88 1.40 21.67
CA VAL A 28 -15.20 1.99 20.51
C VAL A 28 -14.54 3.30 20.92
N THR A 29 -13.29 3.50 20.53
CA THR A 29 -12.65 4.82 20.49
C THR A 29 -12.11 5.06 19.10
N GLY A 30 -12.53 6.18 18.49
CA GLY A 30 -12.00 6.61 17.20
C GLY A 30 -10.65 7.29 17.36
N VAL A 31 -9.71 7.03 16.45
CA VAL A 31 -8.42 7.73 16.44
C VAL A 31 -8.07 8.22 15.05
N THR A 32 -7.66 9.48 14.94
CA THR A 32 -7.09 10.02 13.70
C THR A 32 -5.58 10.10 13.84
N LEU A 33 -4.86 9.57 12.84
CA LEU A 33 -3.40 9.59 12.80
C LEU A 33 -2.95 10.83 12.02
N LYS A 34 -2.28 11.75 12.69
CA LYS A 34 -1.61 12.89 12.05
C LYS A 34 -0.25 12.43 11.53
N LEU A 35 -0.14 12.24 10.21
CA LEU A 35 1.01 11.61 9.55
C LEU A 35 2.01 12.61 8.95
N PHE A 36 1.55 13.80 8.59
CA PHE A 36 2.40 14.84 8.00
C PHE A 36 1.74 16.21 8.21
N SER A 37 2.47 17.27 7.89
CA SER A 37 2.01 18.66 7.95
C SER A 37 2.09 19.32 6.58
N ASN A 38 1.39 20.45 6.41
CA ASN A 38 1.39 21.23 5.16
C ASN A 38 2.79 21.73 4.79
N GLU A 39 3.71 21.87 5.75
CA GLU A 39 5.11 22.23 5.48
C GLU A 39 5.90 21.09 4.84
N ASP A 40 5.53 19.83 5.14
CA ASP A 40 6.20 18.63 4.62
C ASP A 40 5.79 18.29 3.18
N ILE A 41 4.71 18.90 2.67
CA ILE A 41 4.13 18.62 1.35
C ILE A 41 3.99 19.92 0.57
N ILE A 42 4.09 19.85 -0.75
CA ILE A 42 3.82 21.01 -1.61
C ILE A 42 2.29 21.09 -1.82
N GLU A 43 1.66 22.18 -1.38
CA GLU A 43 0.26 22.55 -1.67
C GLU A 43 -0.88 21.64 -1.13
N ALA A 44 -0.76 21.06 0.07
CA ALA A 44 -1.88 20.34 0.70
C ALA A 44 -3.14 21.21 0.96
N GLU A 45 -3.00 22.54 1.03
CA GLU A 45 -4.12 23.45 1.35
C GLU A 45 -5.15 23.62 0.22
N LYS A 46 -4.80 23.28 -1.03
CA LYS A 46 -5.71 23.52 -2.18
C LYS A 46 -6.52 22.31 -2.61
N THR A 47 -6.26 21.11 -2.07
CA THR A 47 -6.93 19.90 -2.54
C THR A 47 -7.51 19.08 -1.38
N ASN A 48 -8.84 18.91 -1.37
CA ASN A 48 -9.58 18.01 -0.47
C ASN A 48 -9.30 16.50 -0.74
N LYS A 49 -8.09 16.15 -1.19
CA LYS A 49 -7.71 14.81 -1.66
C LYS A 49 -6.84 14.02 -0.70
N THR A 50 -6.38 14.61 0.41
CA THR A 50 -5.42 13.97 1.32
C THR A 50 -6.07 13.52 2.63
N CYS A 51 -5.76 12.30 3.06
CA CYS A 51 -6.18 11.61 4.31
C CYS A 51 -5.82 12.34 5.62
N CYS A 52 -5.15 13.49 5.56
CA CYS A 52 -4.65 14.23 6.72
C CYS A 52 -5.00 15.72 6.67
N ALA A 53 -5.98 16.11 5.85
CA ALA A 53 -6.51 17.46 5.86
C ALA A 53 -7.23 17.75 7.20
N LEU A 54 -7.28 19.02 7.61
CA LEU A 54 -8.04 19.44 8.81
C LEU A 54 -9.51 18.99 8.71
N SER A 55 -10.09 19.03 7.51
CA SER A 55 -11.46 18.55 7.24
C SER A 55 -11.64 17.06 7.52
N ASP A 56 -10.63 16.22 7.31
CA ASP A 56 -10.70 14.78 7.59
C ASP A 56 -10.76 14.49 9.10
N VAL A 57 -10.01 15.26 9.89
CA VAL A 57 -10.05 15.19 11.35
C VAL A 57 -11.43 15.64 11.86
N GLU A 58 -11.97 16.71 11.29
CA GLU A 58 -13.30 17.22 11.63
C GLU A 58 -14.43 16.24 11.26
N ASP A 59 -14.34 15.59 10.10
CA ASP A 59 -15.28 14.55 9.68
C ASP A 59 -15.25 13.36 10.64
N ALA A 60 -14.05 12.87 10.98
CA ALA A 60 -13.87 11.78 11.93
C ALA A 60 -14.46 12.12 13.30
N ARG A 61 -14.15 13.32 13.81
CA ARG A 61 -14.68 13.82 15.09
C ARG A 61 -16.21 13.97 15.06
N SER A 62 -16.77 14.47 13.97
CA SER A 62 -18.22 14.64 13.81
C SER A 62 -18.96 13.30 13.80
N VAL A 63 -18.38 12.29 13.13
CA VAL A 63 -18.90 10.93 13.16
C VAL A 63 -18.84 10.35 14.57
N ALA A 64 -17.70 10.47 15.26
CA ALA A 64 -17.54 9.98 16.62
C ALA A 64 -18.55 10.61 17.59
N TYR A 65 -18.72 11.93 17.52
CA TYR A 65 -19.71 12.66 18.30
C TYR A 65 -21.14 12.15 18.04
N LYS A 66 -21.52 12.00 16.77
CA LYS A 66 -22.84 11.49 16.39
C LYS A 66 -23.09 10.06 16.87
N LEU A 67 -22.06 9.22 16.85
CA LEU A 67 -22.13 7.83 17.29
C LEU A 67 -21.92 7.68 18.80
N GLY A 68 -21.61 8.76 19.52
CA GLY A 68 -21.50 8.77 20.98
C GLY A 68 -20.27 8.03 21.51
N PHE A 69 -19.12 8.17 20.86
CA PHE A 69 -17.84 7.62 21.33
C PHE A 69 -16.70 8.65 21.29
N GLU A 70 -15.63 8.39 22.06
CA GLU A 70 -14.48 9.29 22.15
C GLU A 70 -13.65 9.29 20.86
N HIS A 71 -13.07 10.45 20.54
CA HIS A 71 -12.18 10.63 19.40
C HIS A 71 -10.86 11.24 19.86
N LEU A 72 -9.75 10.56 19.55
CA LEU A 72 -8.39 11.01 19.86
C LEU A 72 -7.62 11.33 18.58
N VAL A 73 -6.57 12.13 18.72
CA VAL A 73 -5.64 12.41 17.63
C VAL A 73 -4.23 12.04 18.07
N PHE A 74 -3.57 11.17 17.31
CA PHE A 74 -2.20 10.76 17.57
C PHE A 74 -1.25 11.35 16.53
N ASN A 75 -0.19 11.98 17.00
CA ASN A 75 0.85 12.50 16.14
C ASN A 75 1.89 11.41 15.87
N PHE A 76 1.93 10.93 14.63
CA PHE A 76 2.94 9.98 14.13
C PHE A 76 3.77 10.58 12.99
N LYS A 77 3.84 11.91 12.89
CA LYS A 77 4.57 12.61 11.82
C LYS A 77 6.01 12.13 11.67
N ASP A 78 6.77 12.08 12.76
CA ASP A 78 8.19 11.72 12.69
C ASP A 78 8.39 10.26 12.26
N LYS A 79 7.54 9.36 12.75
CA LYS A 79 7.58 7.94 12.40
C LYS A 79 7.12 7.70 10.96
N PHE A 80 6.11 8.43 10.49
CA PHE A 80 5.68 8.38 9.09
C PHE A 80 6.76 8.92 8.15
N ARG A 81 7.41 10.03 8.53
CA ARG A 81 8.54 10.59 7.81
C ARG A 81 9.68 9.58 7.67
N GLU A 82 10.05 8.93 8.78
CA GLU A 82 11.13 7.94 8.87
C GLU A 82 10.82 6.66 8.08
N TYR A 83 9.68 6.02 8.34
CA TYR A 83 9.42 4.68 7.81
C TYR A 83 8.70 4.67 6.46
N VAL A 84 8.04 5.76 6.08
CA VAL A 84 7.25 5.80 4.84
C VAL A 84 7.86 6.76 3.82
N MET A 85 7.99 8.04 4.17
CA MET A 85 8.45 9.07 3.22
C MET A 85 9.92 8.90 2.85
N ASN A 86 10.78 8.59 3.83
CA ASN A 86 12.20 8.40 3.61
C ASN A 86 12.50 7.15 2.79
N GLN A 87 11.89 6.02 3.16
CA GLN A 87 11.97 4.77 2.40
C GLN A 87 11.45 4.92 0.98
N PHE A 88 10.34 5.66 0.80
CA PHE A 88 9.82 5.98 -0.51
C PHE A 88 10.86 6.71 -1.37
N ALA A 89 11.47 7.77 -0.83
CA ALA A 89 12.47 8.56 -1.55
C ALA A 89 13.75 7.76 -1.84
N GLU A 90 14.25 6.97 -0.90
CA GLU A 90 15.45 6.13 -1.06
C GLU A 90 15.25 5.09 -2.15
N CYS A 91 14.13 4.36 -2.13
CA CYS A 91 13.85 3.36 -3.14
C CYS A 91 13.81 3.96 -4.56
N TYR A 92 13.24 5.17 -4.74
CA TYR A 92 13.27 5.86 -6.04
C TYR A 92 14.68 6.24 -6.47
N LEU A 93 15.53 6.72 -5.54
CA LEU A 93 16.92 7.09 -5.82
C LEU A 93 17.77 5.87 -6.18
N GLU A 94 17.43 4.69 -5.66
CA GLU A 94 18.04 3.41 -6.02
C GLU A 94 17.42 2.75 -7.26
N GLY A 95 16.54 3.47 -7.98
CA GLY A 95 15.93 2.99 -9.21
C GLY A 95 14.75 2.04 -9.03
N GLY A 96 14.26 1.85 -7.81
CA GLY A 96 13.03 1.14 -7.54
C GLY A 96 11.77 1.98 -7.80
N THR A 97 10.63 1.40 -7.46
CA THR A 97 9.32 2.07 -7.39
C THR A 97 8.56 1.44 -6.22
N PRO A 98 8.58 2.04 -5.03
CA PRO A 98 7.95 1.50 -3.83
C PRO A 98 6.43 1.69 -3.83
N ASN A 99 5.75 0.97 -2.94
CA ASN A 99 4.36 1.26 -2.58
C ASN A 99 4.28 1.77 -1.13
N PRO A 100 4.14 3.09 -0.91
CA PRO A 100 4.20 3.67 0.44
C PRO A 100 3.00 3.28 1.32
N CYS A 101 1.89 2.81 0.74
CA CYS A 101 0.74 2.35 1.52
C CYS A 101 1.06 1.06 2.29
N ILE A 102 1.95 0.22 1.74
CA ILE A 102 2.41 -1.02 2.39
C ILE A 102 3.22 -0.66 3.63
N GLU A 103 4.17 0.26 3.52
CA GLU A 103 4.98 0.72 4.65
C GLU A 103 4.14 1.47 5.70
N CYS A 104 3.15 2.26 5.27
CA CYS A 104 2.21 2.90 6.19
C CYS A 104 1.41 1.86 6.99
N ASN A 105 0.93 0.80 6.34
CA ASN A 105 0.25 -0.28 7.05
C ASN A 105 1.22 -1.00 8.00
N ARG A 106 2.37 -1.44 7.48
CA ARG A 106 3.40 -2.19 8.22
C ARG A 106 3.89 -1.47 9.46
N HIS A 107 4.29 -0.20 9.33
CA HIS A 107 4.99 0.53 10.39
C HIS A 107 4.10 1.48 11.18
N ILE A 108 2.97 1.93 10.64
CA ILE A 108 2.15 2.95 11.29
C ILE A 108 0.83 2.37 11.78
N LYS A 109 -0.02 1.88 10.87
CA LYS A 109 -1.39 1.48 11.25
C LYS A 109 -1.45 0.18 12.05
N PHE A 110 -0.57 -0.78 11.77
CA PHE A 110 -0.60 -2.09 12.44
C PHE A 110 0.59 -2.34 13.37
N ASP A 111 1.58 -1.45 13.38
CA ASP A 111 2.66 -1.45 14.37
C ASP A 111 2.43 -0.34 15.41
N LYS A 112 2.73 0.92 15.06
CA LYS A 112 2.71 2.03 16.04
C LYS A 112 1.34 2.32 16.64
N MET A 113 0.27 2.23 15.86
CA MET A 113 -1.10 2.36 16.37
C MET A 113 -1.49 1.17 17.25
N LEU A 114 -1.10 -0.06 16.90
CA LEU A 114 -1.35 -1.24 17.74
C LEU A 114 -0.59 -1.14 19.07
N LEU A 115 0.67 -0.72 19.03
CA LEU A 115 1.46 -0.47 20.24
C LEU A 115 0.78 0.57 21.14
N ARG A 116 0.33 1.70 20.57
CA ARG A 116 -0.40 2.72 21.31
C ARG A 116 -1.74 2.22 21.86
N ALA A 117 -2.42 1.34 21.14
CA ALA A 117 -3.65 0.70 21.61
C ALA A 117 -3.36 -0.18 22.84
N LYS A 118 -2.30 -1.00 22.80
CA LYS A 118 -1.86 -1.82 23.94
C LYS A 118 -1.48 -0.97 25.16
N GLU A 119 -0.75 0.13 24.96
CA GLU A 119 -0.38 1.07 26.04
C GLU A 119 -1.59 1.73 26.73
N LEU A 120 -2.73 1.79 26.04
CA LEU A 120 -3.99 2.38 26.54
C LEU A 120 -5.03 1.31 26.91
N ASP A 121 -4.58 0.05 27.09
CA ASP A 121 -5.41 -1.09 27.49
C ASP A 121 -6.57 -1.40 26.52
N PHE A 122 -6.36 -1.22 25.21
CA PHE A 122 -7.29 -1.69 24.17
C PHE A 122 -7.01 -3.15 23.81
N ASP A 123 -8.07 -3.92 23.60
CA ASP A 123 -7.98 -5.34 23.21
C ASP A 123 -7.64 -5.50 21.72
N TYR A 124 -8.18 -4.60 20.88
CA TYR A 124 -8.01 -4.64 19.42
C TYR A 124 -7.81 -3.26 18.80
N ILE A 125 -7.22 -3.26 17.61
CA ILE A 125 -7.37 -2.18 16.65
C ILE A 125 -8.34 -2.58 15.53
N ALA A 126 -8.95 -1.60 14.90
CA ALA A 126 -9.72 -1.80 13.68
C ALA A 126 -9.44 -0.70 12.66
N THR A 127 -9.62 -1.04 11.40
CA THR A 127 -9.49 -0.09 10.29
C THR A 127 -10.57 -0.33 9.25
N GLY A 128 -10.83 0.66 8.40
CA GLY A 128 -11.75 0.54 7.27
C GLY A 128 -11.19 -0.22 6.07
N HIS A 129 -10.25 -1.15 6.26
CA HIS A 129 -9.76 -1.96 5.15
C HIS A 129 -10.74 -3.07 4.79
N TYR A 130 -10.86 -3.37 3.50
CA TYR A 130 -11.60 -4.49 2.96
C TYR A 130 -10.67 -5.72 2.94
N ALA A 131 -10.71 -6.48 4.03
CA ALA A 131 -10.04 -7.75 4.21
C ALA A 131 -10.78 -8.55 5.29
N VAL A 132 -10.44 -9.82 5.45
CA VAL A 132 -10.97 -10.69 6.51
C VAL A 132 -9.80 -11.28 7.27
N VAL A 133 -9.88 -11.29 8.61
CA VAL A 133 -9.00 -12.10 9.45
C VAL A 133 -9.84 -13.27 9.98
N GLU A 134 -9.30 -14.47 9.85
CA GLU A 134 -9.94 -15.71 10.31
C GLU A 134 -8.92 -16.54 11.08
N PHE A 135 -9.26 -17.04 12.26
CA PHE A 135 -8.42 -18.01 12.96
C PHE A 135 -8.72 -19.40 12.41
N ASP A 136 -7.69 -20.08 11.89
CA ASP A 136 -7.80 -21.47 11.44
C ASP A 136 -7.36 -22.41 12.56
N GLU A 137 -8.33 -23.14 13.10
CA GLU A 137 -8.11 -24.12 14.18
C GLU A 137 -7.17 -25.26 13.77
N ASN A 138 -7.05 -25.57 12.47
CA ASN A 138 -6.19 -26.67 12.01
C ASN A 138 -4.71 -26.30 12.06
N SER A 139 -4.34 -25.11 11.57
CA SER A 139 -2.97 -24.61 11.62
C SER A 139 -2.64 -23.89 12.93
N GLY A 140 -3.64 -23.47 13.70
CA GLY A 140 -3.47 -22.63 14.89
C GLY A 140 -3.01 -21.22 14.55
N ARG A 141 -3.29 -20.74 13.34
CA ARG A 141 -2.83 -19.44 12.82
C ARG A 141 -3.99 -18.55 12.39
N TYR A 142 -3.73 -17.25 12.41
CA TYR A 142 -4.59 -16.27 11.78
C TYR A 142 -4.28 -16.18 10.29
N LEU A 143 -5.31 -16.36 9.48
CA LEU A 143 -5.32 -16.20 8.04
C LEU A 143 -5.79 -14.80 7.66
N LEU A 144 -5.11 -14.19 6.69
CA LEU A 144 -5.58 -13.01 6.00
C LEU A 144 -6.29 -13.46 4.72
N LYS A 145 -7.56 -13.11 4.59
CA LYS A 145 -8.42 -13.52 3.49
C LYS A 145 -8.97 -12.32 2.75
N ARG A 146 -9.23 -12.52 1.46
CA ARG A 146 -9.80 -11.52 0.56
C ARG A 146 -11.25 -11.20 0.94
N PRO A 147 -11.69 -9.94 0.82
CA PRO A 147 -13.04 -9.53 1.20
C PRO A 147 -14.10 -9.95 0.18
N LYS A 148 -15.37 -10.00 0.59
CA LYS A 148 -16.54 -10.25 -0.29
C LYS A 148 -16.49 -9.39 -1.56
N ASP A 149 -16.12 -8.12 -1.43
CA ASP A 149 -15.97 -7.20 -2.56
C ASP A 149 -14.55 -7.21 -3.13
N ARG A 150 -14.35 -8.05 -4.15
CA ARG A 150 -13.06 -8.18 -4.84
C ARG A 150 -12.60 -6.88 -5.53
N SER A 151 -13.50 -5.96 -5.84
CA SER A 151 -13.13 -4.68 -6.47
C SER A 151 -12.46 -3.72 -5.48
N LYS A 152 -12.66 -3.94 -4.19
CA LYS A 152 -12.05 -3.18 -3.09
C LYS A 152 -11.02 -3.96 -2.30
N ASP A 153 -10.59 -5.11 -2.80
CA ASP A 153 -9.63 -5.98 -2.15
C ASP A 153 -8.33 -5.25 -1.77
N GLN A 154 -8.12 -5.10 -0.47
CA GLN A 154 -6.96 -4.42 0.11
C GLN A 154 -5.96 -5.37 0.75
N THR A 155 -6.12 -6.68 0.61
CA THR A 155 -5.15 -7.64 1.17
C THR A 155 -3.74 -7.47 0.61
N TYR A 156 -3.62 -6.97 -0.63
CA TYR A 156 -2.33 -6.68 -1.25
C TYR A 156 -1.49 -5.70 -0.43
N VAL A 157 -2.10 -4.72 0.25
CA VAL A 157 -1.35 -3.76 1.09
C VAL A 157 -1.25 -4.20 2.56
N LEU A 158 -1.74 -5.40 2.87
CA LEU A 158 -1.79 -5.98 4.21
C LEU A 158 -1.00 -7.30 4.31
N TYR A 159 -0.32 -7.74 3.25
CA TYR A 159 0.42 -9.01 3.24
C TYR A 159 1.49 -9.11 4.34
N SER A 160 1.98 -7.95 4.80
CA SER A 160 3.08 -7.84 5.77
C SER A 160 2.65 -7.99 7.22
N LEU A 161 1.36 -8.20 7.49
CA LEU A 161 0.87 -8.35 8.86
C LEU A 161 1.37 -9.64 9.51
N THR A 162 1.90 -9.51 10.72
CA THR A 162 2.36 -10.63 11.54
C THR A 162 1.17 -11.34 12.22
N GLN A 163 1.41 -12.55 12.74
CA GLN A 163 0.40 -13.29 13.50
C GLN A 163 -0.11 -12.51 14.72
N GLU A 164 0.78 -11.82 15.44
CA GLU A 164 0.41 -10.96 16.56
C GLU A 164 -0.43 -9.75 16.11
N GLN A 165 -0.11 -9.14 14.96
CA GLN A 165 -0.90 -8.04 14.43
C GLN A 165 -2.29 -8.52 14.00
N LEU A 166 -2.37 -9.65 13.30
CA LEU A 166 -3.63 -10.25 12.87
C LEU A 166 -4.51 -10.63 14.07
N SER A 167 -3.94 -11.20 15.13
CA SER A 167 -4.70 -11.60 16.32
C SER A 167 -5.36 -10.43 17.06
N HIS A 168 -4.84 -9.22 16.88
CA HIS A 168 -5.33 -7.99 17.50
C HIS A 168 -6.02 -7.04 16.50
N THR A 169 -6.32 -7.48 15.28
CA THR A 169 -6.89 -6.62 14.23
C THR A 169 -8.28 -7.06 13.80
N LEU A 170 -9.18 -6.10 13.69
CA LEU A 170 -10.53 -6.28 13.15
C LEU A 170 -10.69 -5.53 11.82
N PHE A 171 -11.31 -6.20 10.83
CA PHE A 171 -11.72 -5.61 9.55
C PHE A 171 -13.24 -5.72 9.36
N PRO A 172 -14.03 -4.78 9.90
CA PRO A 172 -15.49 -4.90 9.91
C PRO A 172 -16.14 -4.91 8.52
N LEU A 173 -15.42 -4.44 7.49
CA LEU A 173 -15.94 -4.32 6.13
C LEU A 173 -15.72 -5.57 5.27
N GLY A 174 -15.00 -6.58 5.77
CA GLY A 174 -14.59 -7.74 4.97
C GLY A 174 -15.75 -8.51 4.32
N ASN A 175 -16.94 -8.46 4.92
CA ASN A 175 -18.15 -9.14 4.44
C ASN A 175 -19.16 -8.20 3.75
N LEU A 176 -18.76 -6.95 3.45
CA LEU A 176 -19.61 -5.95 2.81
C LEU A 176 -19.04 -5.52 1.46
N THR A 177 -19.94 -5.13 0.57
CA THR A 177 -19.64 -4.39 -0.65
C THR A 177 -19.52 -2.92 -0.39
N LYS A 178 -18.78 -2.20 -1.24
CA LYS A 178 -18.67 -0.74 -1.14
C LYS A 178 -20.03 -0.06 -1.18
N THR A 179 -20.95 -0.60 -1.97
CA THR A 179 -22.32 -0.10 -2.09
C THR A 179 -23.06 -0.25 -0.75
N GLU A 180 -23.04 -1.43 -0.15
CA GLU A 180 -23.63 -1.68 1.18
C GLU A 180 -23.03 -0.73 2.24
N VAL A 181 -21.71 -0.49 2.20
CA VAL A 181 -21.05 0.46 3.11
C VAL A 181 -21.57 1.89 2.93
N ARG A 182 -21.74 2.37 1.70
CA ARG A 182 -22.30 3.72 1.43
C ARG A 182 -23.76 3.82 1.87
N GLU A 183 -24.57 2.81 1.59
CA GLU A 183 -25.97 2.76 2.03
C GLU A 183 -26.11 2.80 3.55
N ILE A 184 -25.25 2.08 4.29
CA ILE A 184 -25.20 2.14 5.75
C ILE A 184 -24.86 3.56 6.21
N ALA A 185 -23.84 4.19 5.61
CA ALA A 185 -23.44 5.55 5.97
C ALA A 185 -24.57 6.57 5.74
N GLU A 186 -25.28 6.46 4.62
CA GLU A 186 -26.42 7.32 4.28
C GLU A 186 -27.60 7.10 5.24
N LYS A 187 -27.95 5.84 5.52
CA LYS A 187 -29.02 5.49 6.47
C LYS A 187 -28.80 6.06 7.86
N TYR A 188 -27.54 6.10 8.31
CA TYR A 188 -27.16 6.70 9.60
C TYR A 188 -26.89 8.21 9.50
N GLY A 189 -26.98 8.80 8.29
CA GLY A 189 -26.75 10.21 8.02
C GLY A 189 -25.34 10.65 8.43
N LEU A 190 -24.32 9.84 8.17
CA LEU A 190 -22.93 10.20 8.45
C LEU A 190 -22.49 11.33 7.53
N VAL A 191 -21.77 12.33 8.05
CA VAL A 191 -21.37 13.54 7.30
C VAL A 191 -20.55 13.23 6.05
N ASN A 192 -19.83 12.11 6.07
CA ASN A 192 -18.93 11.69 5.01
C ASN A 192 -19.51 10.60 4.09
N SER A 193 -20.83 10.35 4.11
CA SER A 193 -21.49 9.30 3.33
C SER A 193 -21.21 9.39 1.82
N HIS A 194 -21.21 10.61 1.27
CA HIS A 194 -20.95 10.86 -0.15
C HIS A 194 -19.51 11.23 -0.47
N LYS A 195 -18.61 11.21 0.53
CA LYS A 195 -17.21 11.58 0.33
C LYS A 195 -16.56 10.60 -0.67
N PRO A 196 -15.80 11.10 -1.67
CA PRO A 196 -15.01 10.24 -2.54
C PRO A 196 -13.98 9.44 -1.74
N ASP A 197 -13.64 8.26 -2.23
CA ASP A 197 -12.56 7.46 -1.65
C ASP A 197 -11.23 8.20 -1.88
N SER A 198 -10.33 8.20 -0.89
CA SER A 198 -8.98 8.72 -1.10
C SER A 198 -8.30 7.92 -2.21
N GLN A 199 -7.85 8.61 -3.24
CA GLN A 199 -7.03 8.08 -4.33
C GLN A 199 -5.63 8.70 -4.21
N ASP A 200 -4.63 8.03 -4.77
CA ASP A 200 -3.23 8.46 -4.81
C ASP A 200 -2.46 8.38 -3.47
N ILE A 201 -1.15 8.68 -3.54
CA ILE A 201 -0.24 8.65 -2.40
C ILE A 201 -0.56 9.85 -1.51
N CYS A 202 -0.84 9.61 -0.22
CA CYS A 202 -1.37 10.64 0.67
C CYS A 202 -0.47 11.87 0.82
N PHE A 203 0.86 11.74 0.68
CA PHE A 203 1.82 12.83 0.76
C PHE A 203 2.31 13.35 -0.61
N VAL A 204 1.75 12.85 -1.71
CA VAL A 204 2.02 13.31 -3.09
C VAL A 204 0.67 13.52 -3.82
N PRO A 205 -0.11 14.54 -3.42
CA PRO A 205 -1.51 14.71 -3.86
C PRO A 205 -1.69 15.09 -5.33
N ASP A 206 -0.65 15.64 -5.96
CA ASP A 206 -0.61 16.03 -7.37
C ASP A 206 0.00 14.95 -8.28
N GLY A 207 0.48 13.85 -7.68
CA GLY A 207 1.19 12.78 -8.37
C GLY A 207 2.63 13.12 -8.76
N ASP A 208 3.15 14.31 -8.42
CA ASP A 208 4.52 14.72 -8.72
C ASP A 208 5.50 14.26 -7.63
N TYR A 209 5.71 12.94 -7.60
CA TYR A 209 6.64 12.33 -6.64
C TYR A 209 8.10 12.78 -6.87
N SER A 210 8.45 13.24 -8.09
CA SER A 210 9.80 13.72 -8.40
C SER A 210 10.10 15.03 -7.67
N SER A 211 9.19 16.00 -7.76
CA SER A 211 9.29 17.26 -7.03
C SER A 211 9.26 17.04 -5.52
N PHE A 212 8.42 16.11 -5.04
CA PHE A 212 8.42 15.69 -3.65
C PHE A 212 9.81 15.18 -3.20
N ILE A 213 10.41 14.23 -3.92
CA ILE A 213 11.70 13.63 -3.56
C ILE A 213 12.81 14.67 -3.52
N LYS A 214 12.91 15.53 -4.55
CA LYS A 214 13.93 16.60 -4.63
C LYS A 214 13.86 17.52 -3.42
N LYS A 215 12.65 18.01 -3.08
CA LYS A 215 12.43 18.87 -1.91
C LYS A 215 12.69 18.11 -0.60
N PHE A 216 12.18 16.89 -0.47
CA PHE A 216 12.24 16.11 0.76
C PHE A 216 13.66 15.71 1.15
N LYS A 217 14.47 15.29 0.16
CA LYS A 217 15.88 14.92 0.35
C LYS A 217 16.84 16.11 0.22
N ASN A 218 16.34 17.28 -0.21
CA ASN A 218 17.15 18.46 -0.51
C ASN A 218 18.28 18.15 -1.51
N ILE A 219 17.90 17.56 -2.65
CA ILE A 219 18.82 17.14 -3.70
C ILE A 219 18.35 17.63 -5.06
N ASP A 220 19.31 17.85 -5.95
CA ASP A 220 19.06 17.92 -7.38
C ASP A 220 19.28 16.55 -8.02
N VAL A 221 18.45 16.21 -9.00
CA VAL A 221 18.63 14.97 -9.78
C VAL A 221 19.18 15.34 -11.15
N PRO A 222 20.43 14.96 -11.48
CA PRO A 222 21.09 15.38 -12.70
C PRO A 222 20.44 14.75 -13.93
N GLU A 223 20.54 15.46 -15.05
CA GLU A 223 20.21 14.89 -16.36
C GLU A 223 21.14 13.73 -16.69
N GLY A 224 20.62 12.75 -17.42
CA GLY A 224 21.34 11.57 -17.85
C GLY A 224 20.93 11.14 -19.25
N ASP A 225 21.39 9.98 -19.69
CA ASP A 225 21.15 9.50 -21.05
C ASP A 225 20.00 8.52 -21.15
N PHE A 226 19.11 8.74 -22.12
CA PHE A 226 18.30 7.65 -22.65
C PHE A 226 19.18 6.79 -23.54
N VAL A 227 19.22 5.48 -23.30
CA VAL A 227 19.98 4.52 -24.10
C VAL A 227 19.05 3.42 -24.60
N SER A 228 19.28 2.87 -25.79
CA SER A 228 18.57 1.66 -26.23
C SER A 228 19.14 0.40 -25.58
N THR A 229 18.46 -0.73 -25.77
CA THR A 229 18.88 -2.05 -25.26
C THR A 229 20.23 -2.52 -25.81
N ASP A 230 20.68 -1.99 -26.94
CA ASP A 230 22.01 -2.20 -27.54
C ASP A 230 23.07 -1.17 -27.09
N GLY A 231 22.71 -0.23 -26.21
CA GLY A 231 23.62 0.76 -25.62
C GLY A 231 23.78 2.06 -26.43
N LYS A 232 23.03 2.26 -27.52
CA LYS A 232 23.09 3.52 -28.29
C LYS A 232 22.38 4.65 -27.54
N ILE A 233 23.02 5.82 -27.45
CA ILE A 233 22.41 7.03 -26.87
C ILE A 233 21.29 7.53 -27.79
N LEU A 234 20.10 7.71 -27.21
CA LEU A 234 18.87 8.16 -27.89
C LEU A 234 18.50 9.61 -27.58
N GLY A 235 19.07 10.18 -26.52
CA GLY A 235 18.79 11.55 -26.07
C GLY A 235 19.08 11.72 -24.58
N LYS A 236 18.65 12.86 -24.02
CA LYS A 236 18.81 13.18 -22.58
C LYS A 236 17.49 13.06 -21.83
N HIS A 237 17.54 12.58 -20.59
CA HIS A 237 16.42 12.50 -19.67
C HIS A 237 16.55 13.53 -18.54
N LYS A 238 15.43 13.98 -17.97
CA LYS A 238 15.39 15.09 -17.00
C LYS A 238 15.66 14.69 -15.54
N GLY A 239 16.46 13.64 -15.36
CA GLY A 239 16.68 12.95 -14.09
C GLY A 239 15.96 11.61 -13.95
N ILE A 240 16.68 10.59 -13.47
CA ILE A 240 16.27 9.18 -13.51
C ILE A 240 15.00 8.87 -12.71
N ILE A 241 14.73 9.65 -11.66
CA ILE A 241 13.56 9.46 -10.80
C ILE A 241 12.25 9.77 -11.52
N ASN A 242 12.24 10.52 -12.64
CA ASN A 242 11.00 10.84 -13.37
C ASN A 242 10.45 9.68 -14.21
N TYR A 243 11.10 8.51 -14.15
CA TYR A 243 10.84 7.40 -15.06
C TYR A 243 10.61 6.10 -14.28
N THR A 244 9.57 5.37 -14.68
CA THR A 244 9.18 4.08 -14.09
C THR A 244 9.21 2.98 -15.15
N ILE A 245 9.58 1.76 -14.76
CA ILE A 245 9.56 0.60 -15.67
C ILE A 245 8.14 0.40 -16.25
N GLY A 246 8.07 0.27 -17.58
CA GLY A 246 6.85 0.17 -18.36
C GLY A 246 6.24 1.51 -18.79
N GLN A 247 6.84 2.65 -18.40
CA GLN A 247 6.39 3.98 -18.80
C GLN A 247 6.59 4.21 -20.30
N ARG A 248 5.54 4.70 -20.96
CA ARG A 248 5.52 5.04 -22.39
C ARG A 248 5.46 6.54 -22.67
N LYS A 249 4.70 7.28 -21.86
CA LYS A 249 4.44 8.71 -22.06
C LYS A 249 5.48 9.55 -21.30
N GLY A 250 5.70 10.79 -21.73
CA GLY A 250 6.57 11.74 -21.04
C GLY A 250 8.07 11.51 -21.21
N LEU A 251 8.48 10.69 -22.20
CA LEU A 251 9.91 10.45 -22.48
C LEU A 251 10.58 11.65 -23.15
N GLY A 252 9.84 12.46 -23.92
CA GLY A 252 10.38 13.66 -24.58
C GLY A 252 11.31 13.37 -25.76
N ILE A 253 11.38 12.12 -26.22
CA ILE A 253 12.17 11.68 -27.38
C ILE A 253 11.25 11.14 -28.48
N ALA A 254 11.55 11.44 -29.74
CA ALA A 254 10.80 10.97 -30.90
C ALA A 254 11.53 9.78 -31.55
N LEU A 255 11.04 8.57 -31.32
CA LEU A 255 11.67 7.33 -31.81
C LEU A 255 10.95 6.69 -33.00
N GLY A 256 9.89 7.32 -33.52
CA GLY A 256 9.12 6.82 -34.67
C GLY A 256 8.31 5.52 -34.42
N LYS A 257 8.46 4.91 -33.24
CA LYS A 257 7.73 3.73 -32.78
C LYS A 257 7.36 3.86 -31.29
N PRO A 258 6.37 3.10 -30.78
CA PRO A 258 6.14 2.99 -29.35
C PRO A 258 7.41 2.52 -28.65
N ALA A 259 7.78 3.20 -27.57
CA ALA A 259 8.98 2.92 -26.81
C ALA A 259 8.68 3.00 -25.31
N TYR A 260 9.35 2.15 -24.54
CA TYR A 260 9.07 1.97 -23.12
C TYR A 260 10.35 2.02 -22.29
N VAL A 261 10.26 2.51 -21.07
CA VAL A 261 11.34 2.36 -20.08
C VAL A 261 11.40 0.90 -19.64
N VAL A 262 12.48 0.21 -19.96
CA VAL A 262 12.64 -1.24 -19.68
C VAL A 262 13.61 -1.52 -18.54
N LYS A 263 14.53 -0.59 -18.27
CA LYS A 263 15.50 -0.70 -17.18
C LYS A 263 16.00 0.68 -16.76
N LYS A 264 16.40 0.82 -15.50
CA LYS A 264 17.13 1.97 -14.98
C LYS A 264 18.52 1.52 -14.53
N ASN A 265 19.56 2.18 -15.02
CA ASN A 265 20.94 1.94 -14.63
C ASN A 265 21.40 3.13 -13.79
N ILE A 266 21.35 2.97 -12.47
CA ILE A 266 21.63 4.05 -11.51
C ILE A 266 23.12 4.45 -11.53
N PRO A 267 24.10 3.51 -11.49
CA PRO A 267 25.52 3.86 -11.55
C PRO A 267 25.90 4.75 -12.74
N GLU A 268 25.36 4.47 -13.92
CA GLU A 268 25.65 5.22 -15.15
C GLU A 268 24.71 6.40 -15.39
N ASN A 269 23.71 6.62 -14.51
CA ASN A 269 22.62 7.59 -14.70
C ASN A 269 21.96 7.46 -16.09
N GLN A 270 21.54 6.23 -16.44
CA GLN A 270 20.92 5.91 -17.72
C GLN A 270 19.52 5.33 -17.56
N VAL A 271 18.62 5.74 -18.45
CA VAL A 271 17.29 5.15 -18.62
C VAL A 271 17.27 4.34 -19.91
N VAL A 272 17.11 3.03 -19.79
CA VAL A 272 17.11 2.13 -20.94
C VAL A 272 15.71 2.10 -21.56
N ILE A 273 15.66 2.35 -22.86
CA ILE A 273 14.46 2.37 -23.67
C ILE A 273 14.46 1.16 -24.60
N GLY A 274 13.36 0.41 -24.59
CA GLY A 274 13.18 -0.75 -25.43
C GLY A 274 11.77 -0.84 -26.00
N ASP A 275 11.50 -1.97 -26.62
CA ASP A 275 10.20 -2.29 -27.19
C ASP A 275 9.31 -3.00 -26.16
N GLU A 276 8.08 -3.29 -26.54
CA GLU A 276 7.11 -3.91 -25.62
C GLU A 276 7.54 -5.30 -25.16
N SER A 277 8.21 -6.07 -26.02
CA SER A 277 8.72 -7.41 -25.70
C SER A 277 9.75 -7.40 -24.57
N ASP A 278 10.52 -6.32 -24.44
CA ASP A 278 11.58 -6.19 -23.43
C ASP A 278 11.03 -5.98 -22.01
N LEU A 279 9.72 -5.72 -21.88
CA LEU A 279 9.06 -5.55 -20.59
C LEU A 279 8.64 -6.87 -19.94
N TYR A 280 8.67 -7.98 -20.67
CA TYR A 280 8.14 -9.25 -20.20
C TYR A 280 9.23 -10.08 -19.53
N THR A 281 8.95 -10.57 -18.32
CA THR A 281 9.79 -11.55 -17.61
C THR A 281 8.96 -12.76 -17.21
N SER A 282 9.53 -13.96 -17.26
CA SER A 282 8.88 -15.18 -16.79
C SER A 282 9.03 -15.42 -15.30
N SER A 283 9.86 -14.64 -14.61
CA SER A 283 10.09 -14.83 -13.17
C SER A 283 10.59 -13.57 -12.48
N LEU A 284 10.57 -13.60 -11.15
CA LEU A 284 11.18 -12.60 -10.28
C LEU A 284 11.72 -13.24 -9.01
N ASP A 285 12.59 -12.50 -8.33
CA ASP A 285 13.00 -12.81 -6.96
C ASP A 285 12.45 -11.72 -6.01
N ALA A 286 12.11 -12.13 -4.80
CA ALA A 286 11.59 -11.27 -3.75
C ALA A 286 12.30 -11.52 -2.42
N CYS A 287 12.54 -10.45 -1.67
CA CYS A 287 13.06 -10.49 -0.31
C CYS A 287 12.02 -9.96 0.69
N ASP A 288 12.36 -10.01 1.98
CA ASP A 288 11.48 -9.53 3.06
C ASP A 288 10.07 -10.16 2.99
N VAL A 289 10.06 -11.46 2.74
CA VAL A 289 8.83 -12.23 2.54
C VAL A 289 8.20 -12.58 3.88
N ASN A 290 6.94 -12.19 4.05
CA ASN A 290 6.10 -12.63 5.16
C ASN A 290 5.14 -13.71 4.66
N LEU A 291 5.16 -14.89 5.31
CA LEU A 291 4.23 -15.99 5.05
C LEU A 291 3.18 -16.02 6.17
N ILE A 292 1.91 -16.10 5.78
CA ILE A 292 0.78 -16.00 6.71
C ILE A 292 0.33 -17.38 7.21
N PRO A 293 -0.01 -18.35 6.34
CA PRO A 293 -0.55 -19.65 6.77
C PRO A 293 0.51 -20.61 7.34
N PHE A 294 1.80 -20.29 7.22
CA PHE A 294 2.90 -21.12 7.72
C PHE A 294 4.18 -20.30 7.93
N ASP A 295 5.14 -20.82 8.70
CA ASP A 295 6.39 -20.10 9.02
C ASP A 295 7.47 -20.23 7.93
N THR A 296 7.54 -21.38 7.25
CA THR A 296 8.56 -21.65 6.23
C THR A 296 7.96 -22.41 5.05
N LEU A 297 8.56 -22.21 3.88
CA LEU A 297 8.21 -22.93 2.67
C LEU A 297 9.25 -24.03 2.39
N GLU A 298 8.92 -25.28 2.71
CA GLU A 298 9.85 -26.40 2.52
C GLU A 298 9.94 -26.88 1.07
N LYS A 299 8.83 -26.76 0.32
CA LYS A 299 8.73 -27.24 -1.07
C LYS A 299 8.07 -26.18 -1.94
N PRO A 300 8.36 -26.16 -3.24
CA PRO A 300 7.64 -25.29 -4.16
C PRO A 300 6.14 -25.56 -4.11
N ILE A 301 5.35 -24.49 -4.18
CA ILE A 301 3.88 -24.55 -4.19
C ILE A 301 3.33 -23.77 -5.38
N GLU A 302 2.20 -24.24 -5.90
CA GLU A 302 1.40 -23.50 -6.88
C GLU A 302 0.61 -22.42 -6.16
N ILE A 303 0.66 -21.20 -6.70
CA ILE A 303 -0.04 -20.03 -6.17
C ILE A 303 -0.53 -19.17 -7.33
N THR A 304 -1.35 -18.17 -7.02
CA THR A 304 -1.52 -17.02 -7.89
C THR A 304 -0.80 -15.81 -7.30
N ALA A 305 -0.25 -14.94 -8.15
CA ALA A 305 0.54 -13.79 -7.70
C ALA A 305 0.12 -12.48 -8.38
N LYS A 306 0.25 -11.38 -7.64
CA LYS A 306 0.13 -10.01 -8.13
C LYS A 306 1.45 -9.28 -7.95
N THR A 307 1.96 -8.65 -8.99
CA THR A 307 3.19 -7.81 -8.91
C THR A 307 2.88 -6.32 -8.81
N ARG A 308 1.60 -5.95 -8.93
CA ARG A 308 1.06 -4.60 -8.72
C ARG A 308 -0.35 -4.68 -8.14
N TYR A 309 -0.74 -3.65 -7.39
CA TYR A 309 -2.05 -3.59 -6.70
C TYR A 309 -3.25 -3.80 -7.64
N SER A 310 -3.26 -3.16 -8.82
CA SER A 310 -4.39 -3.23 -9.77
C SER A 310 -4.29 -4.38 -10.77
N GLN A 311 -3.23 -5.19 -10.72
CA GLN A 311 -3.06 -6.31 -11.63
C GLN A 311 -4.03 -7.44 -11.30
N SER A 312 -4.51 -8.15 -12.33
CA SER A 312 -5.10 -9.47 -12.12
C SER A 312 -4.05 -10.47 -11.66
N GLU A 313 -4.47 -11.43 -10.86
CA GLU A 313 -3.63 -12.53 -10.42
C GLU A 313 -3.16 -13.40 -11.58
N GLN A 314 -1.99 -14.00 -11.42
CA GLN A 314 -1.33 -14.81 -12.43
C GLN A 314 -0.82 -16.08 -11.80
N ASN A 315 -1.05 -17.22 -12.44
CA ASN A 315 -0.55 -18.51 -11.99
C ASN A 315 0.99 -18.48 -11.93
N ALA A 316 1.53 -18.98 -10.82
CA ALA A 316 2.95 -19.04 -10.59
C ALA A 316 3.31 -20.17 -9.62
N VAL A 317 4.60 -20.50 -9.57
CA VAL A 317 5.19 -21.38 -8.58
C VAL A 317 6.08 -20.53 -7.67
N LEU A 318 5.81 -20.59 -6.37
CA LEU A 318 6.64 -19.98 -5.34
C LEU A 318 7.62 -21.01 -4.80
N SER A 319 8.90 -20.64 -4.67
CA SER A 319 9.95 -21.50 -4.12
C SER A 319 10.92 -20.70 -3.26
N TYR A 320 11.44 -21.30 -2.19
CA TYR A 320 12.47 -20.68 -1.35
C TYR A 320 13.86 -20.98 -1.92
N LYS A 321 14.67 -19.94 -2.15
CA LYS A 321 16.02 -20.06 -2.72
C LYS A 321 17.14 -20.08 -1.66
N GLY A 322 16.82 -19.82 -0.39
CA GLY A 322 17.81 -19.56 0.65
C GLY A 322 17.99 -18.08 0.95
N ASP A 323 18.66 -17.76 2.06
CA ASP A 323 19.01 -16.40 2.48
C ASP A 323 17.84 -15.39 2.52
N GLY A 324 16.62 -15.87 2.83
CA GLY A 324 15.42 -15.03 2.86
C GLY A 324 14.88 -14.62 1.46
N ILE A 325 15.44 -15.19 0.39
CA ILE A 325 15.03 -14.92 -0.99
C ILE A 325 14.03 -15.99 -1.46
N TYR A 326 12.93 -15.54 -2.04
CA TYR A 326 11.93 -16.37 -2.68
C TYR A 326 11.89 -16.10 -4.17
N HIS A 327 11.73 -17.16 -4.94
CA HIS A 327 11.59 -17.12 -6.39
C HIS A 327 10.16 -17.40 -6.81
N VAL A 328 9.67 -16.60 -7.75
CA VAL A 328 8.34 -16.69 -8.32
C VAL A 328 8.48 -16.94 -9.81
N GLY A 329 8.16 -18.15 -10.26
CA GLY A 329 8.12 -18.51 -11.68
C GLY A 329 6.69 -18.43 -12.20
N PHE A 330 6.41 -17.55 -13.16
CA PHE A 330 5.09 -17.37 -13.74
C PHE A 330 4.86 -18.32 -14.91
N GLU A 331 3.64 -18.86 -15.03
CA GLU A 331 3.25 -19.67 -16.20
C GLU A 331 3.25 -18.85 -17.50
N LYS A 332 2.89 -17.56 -17.40
CA LYS A 332 2.89 -16.61 -18.51
C LYS A 332 3.80 -15.44 -18.16
N PRO A 333 4.61 -14.94 -19.11
CA PRO A 333 5.46 -13.78 -18.88
C PRO A 333 4.67 -12.56 -18.39
N GLN A 334 5.22 -11.87 -17.39
CA GLN A 334 4.62 -10.72 -16.74
C GLN A 334 5.26 -9.43 -17.20
N ARG A 335 4.40 -8.45 -17.51
CA ARG A 335 4.81 -7.15 -18.04
C ARG A 335 5.25 -6.21 -16.93
N ALA A 336 6.42 -5.60 -17.09
CA ALA A 336 6.94 -4.52 -16.28
C ALA A 336 6.99 -4.84 -14.77
N VAL A 337 7.57 -6.00 -14.43
CA VAL A 337 7.98 -6.32 -13.06
C VAL A 337 9.03 -5.28 -12.62
N THR A 338 8.82 -4.65 -11.47
CA THR A 338 9.59 -3.48 -11.05
C THR A 338 10.19 -3.68 -9.66
N LYS A 339 11.50 -3.52 -9.54
CA LYS A 339 12.21 -3.47 -8.26
C LYS A 339 11.53 -2.49 -7.27
N GLY A 340 11.39 -2.89 -6.02
CA GLY A 340 10.76 -2.11 -4.95
C GLY A 340 9.24 -2.21 -4.89
N GLN A 341 8.56 -2.72 -5.93
CA GLN A 341 7.14 -3.08 -5.79
C GLN A 341 7.01 -4.34 -4.94
N ALA A 342 5.84 -4.52 -4.34
CA ALA A 342 5.51 -5.78 -3.69
C ALA A 342 5.12 -6.84 -4.72
N VAL A 343 5.38 -8.10 -4.38
CA VAL A 343 4.70 -9.26 -4.94
C VAL A 343 3.88 -9.91 -3.83
N VAL A 344 2.62 -10.24 -4.11
CA VAL A 344 1.71 -10.86 -3.12
C VAL A 344 1.16 -12.15 -3.71
N PHE A 345 1.20 -13.20 -2.90
CA PHE A 345 0.86 -14.58 -3.24
C PHE A 345 -0.49 -14.95 -2.62
N TYR A 346 -1.29 -15.70 -3.38
CA TYR A 346 -2.63 -16.12 -2.99
C TYR A 346 -2.85 -17.60 -3.29
N ASP A 347 -3.69 -18.23 -2.48
CA ASP A 347 -4.29 -19.52 -2.72
C ASP A 347 -5.82 -19.36 -2.58
N GLY A 348 -6.48 -19.18 -3.72
CA GLY A 348 -7.88 -18.77 -3.80
C GLY A 348 -8.15 -17.45 -3.06
N ASP A 349 -8.72 -17.57 -1.86
CA ASP A 349 -9.11 -16.45 -1.01
C ASP A 349 -8.07 -16.13 0.08
N ILE A 350 -7.12 -17.02 0.32
CA ILE A 350 -6.12 -16.89 1.36
C ILE A 350 -4.92 -16.14 0.79
N VAL A 351 -4.44 -15.14 1.52
CA VAL A 351 -3.13 -14.54 1.26
C VAL A 351 -2.08 -15.49 1.82
N VAL A 352 -1.30 -16.10 0.93
CA VAL A 352 -0.18 -16.96 1.33
C VAL A 352 0.95 -16.11 1.89
N GLY A 353 1.16 -14.93 1.33
CA GLY A 353 2.19 -14.01 1.80
C GLY A 353 2.54 -12.95 0.77
N GLY A 354 3.67 -12.30 0.95
CA GLY A 354 4.24 -11.39 -0.03
C GLY A 354 5.59 -10.86 0.40
N GLY A 355 6.25 -10.13 -0.48
CA GLY A 355 7.54 -9.50 -0.22
C GLY A 355 7.88 -8.42 -1.23
N THR A 356 9.11 -7.92 -1.20
CA THR A 356 9.61 -6.85 -2.07
C THR A 356 10.42 -7.40 -3.22
N ILE A 357 10.07 -7.02 -4.44
CA ILE A 357 10.76 -7.41 -5.68
C ILE A 357 12.14 -6.74 -5.72
N ILE A 358 13.21 -7.51 -5.99
CA ILE A 358 14.60 -7.02 -6.00
C ILE A 358 15.22 -6.86 -7.38
#